data_AF-A0A7K0EQC6-F1
#
_entry.id   AF-A0A7K0EQC6-F1
#
_cell.length_a   1.000
_cell.length_b   1.000
_cell.length_c   1.000
_cell.angle_alpha   90.00
_cell.angle_beta   90.00
_cell.angle_gamma   90.00
#
_symmetry.space_group_name_H-M   'P 1'
#
loop_
_entity.id
_entity.type
_entity.pdbx_description
1 polymer ?
#
loop_
_entity_poly.entity_id
_entity_poly.type
_entity_poly.pdbx_seq_one_letter_code
_entity_poly.pdbx_strand_id
1 'polypeptide(L)'
;MSKRLPSDEAQQLWQEYRTGDMFALAKIMQSYYSDLFHWGMRLHADREFVKDCIQELFLNLWKQQKTVRSVENVRAYLFVTLKSRILRELSKKHTTHQSTLSEEYAFSVEFAADVQLIEEENEVFQIRKLEHGINHLPERQKELIYLRFYQNLSFEQIADVMHLGRQSVYNLLQKSLISLRKNWPVSCVAFLCYSLEFMVYGF
;
A
#
# COMPACT_ATOMS: atom_id res chain seq x y z
N MET A 1 -7.23 -8.24 13.63
CA MET A 1 -5.84 -8.44 13.16
C MET A 1 -5.85 -9.53 12.10
N SER A 2 -5.60 -9.21 10.82
CA SER A 2 -5.38 -10.25 9.80
C SER A 2 -4.01 -10.89 10.04
N LYS A 3 -3.99 -12.19 10.33
CA LYS A 3 -2.75 -12.96 10.44
C LYS A 3 -2.10 -12.96 9.05
N ARG A 4 -0.95 -12.29 8.90
CA ARG A 4 -0.26 -12.19 7.60
C ARG A 4 0.09 -13.59 7.12
N LEU A 5 -0.47 -13.98 5.97
CA LEU A 5 -0.18 -15.25 5.33
C LEU A 5 1.26 -15.21 4.75
N PRO A 6 2.17 -16.11 5.16
CA PRO A 6 3.48 -16.27 4.55
C PRO A 6 3.39 -16.53 3.05
N SER A 7 4.41 -16.14 2.29
CA SER A 7 4.40 -16.29 0.82
C SER A 7 4.25 -17.76 0.39
N ASP A 8 4.90 -18.68 1.10
CA ASP A 8 4.87 -20.10 0.76
C ASP A 8 3.48 -20.72 1.02
N GLU A 9 2.86 -20.35 2.15
CA GLU A 9 1.49 -20.77 2.48
C GLU A 9 0.48 -20.19 1.48
N ALA A 10 0.66 -18.93 1.08
CA ALA A 10 -0.16 -18.31 0.02
C ALA A 10 -0.05 -19.07 -1.29
N GLN A 11 1.17 -19.45 -1.66
CA GLN A 11 1.43 -20.18 -2.89
C GLN A 11 0.82 -21.58 -2.85
N GLN A 12 0.90 -22.26 -1.70
CA GLN A 12 0.26 -23.56 -1.51
C GLN A 12 -1.26 -23.46 -1.65
N LEU A 13 -1.91 -22.52 -0.92
CA LEU A 13 -3.34 -22.30 -1.03
C LEU A 13 -3.75 -21.95 -2.47
N TRP A 14 -2.92 -21.23 -3.22
CA TRP A 14 -3.19 -20.94 -4.62
C TRP A 14 -3.19 -22.21 -5.49
N GLN A 15 -2.27 -23.13 -5.26
CA GLN A 15 -2.27 -24.40 -5.99
C GLN A 15 -3.46 -25.28 -5.60
N GLU A 16 -3.81 -25.36 -4.32
CA GLU A 16 -5.01 -26.07 -3.83
C GLU A 16 -6.29 -25.51 -4.45
N TYR A 17 -6.40 -24.18 -4.52
CA TYR A 17 -7.49 -23.52 -5.22
C TYR A 17 -7.55 -23.92 -6.70
N ARG A 18 -6.40 -23.96 -7.39
CA ARG A 18 -6.33 -24.36 -8.81
C ARG A 18 -6.72 -25.83 -9.04
N THR A 19 -6.46 -26.71 -8.08
CA THR A 19 -6.81 -28.14 -8.19
C THR A 19 -8.26 -28.44 -7.84
N GLY A 20 -9.03 -27.46 -7.37
CA GLY A 20 -10.47 -27.60 -7.11
C GLY A 20 -10.90 -27.18 -5.72
N ASP A 21 -9.98 -26.91 -4.78
CA ASP A 21 -10.34 -26.63 -3.40
C ASP A 21 -10.83 -25.18 -3.21
N MET A 22 -12.15 -25.04 -3.10
CA MET A 22 -12.79 -23.75 -2.85
C MET A 22 -12.53 -23.20 -1.44
N PHE A 23 -12.21 -24.04 -0.46
CA PHE A 23 -11.82 -23.58 0.87
C PHE A 23 -10.48 -22.86 0.84
N ALA A 24 -9.58 -23.24 -0.07
CA ALA A 24 -8.31 -22.55 -0.25
C ALA A 24 -8.52 -21.11 -0.75
N LEU A 25 -9.44 -20.89 -1.70
CA LEU A 25 -9.82 -19.53 -2.13
C LEU A 25 -10.44 -18.72 -0.99
N ALA A 26 -11.31 -19.33 -0.19
CA ALA A 26 -11.92 -18.66 0.96
C ALA A 26 -10.87 -18.21 2.00
N LYS A 27 -9.85 -19.04 2.27
CA LYS A 27 -8.73 -18.68 3.14
C LYS A 27 -7.91 -17.51 2.57
N ILE A 28 -7.58 -17.56 1.28
CA ILE A 28 -6.88 -16.46 0.59
C ILE A 28 -7.70 -15.16 0.73
N MET A 29 -9.00 -15.24 0.44
CA MET A 29 -9.89 -14.09 0.58
C MET A 29 -9.87 -13.53 2.01
N GLN A 30 -10.07 -14.37 3.02
CA GLN A 30 -10.07 -13.95 4.41
C GLN A 30 -8.76 -13.28 4.84
N SER A 31 -7.62 -13.81 4.39
CA SER A 31 -6.29 -13.27 4.71
C SER A 31 -6.02 -11.92 4.06
N TYR A 32 -6.38 -11.74 2.78
CA TYR A 32 -6.04 -10.54 2.01
C TYR A 32 -7.13 -9.48 1.97
N TYR A 33 -8.38 -9.79 2.34
CA TYR A 33 -9.50 -8.86 2.24
C TYR A 33 -9.23 -7.52 2.93
N SER A 34 -8.73 -7.57 4.17
CA SER A 34 -8.39 -6.37 4.94
C SER A 34 -7.32 -5.51 4.23
N ASP A 35 -6.24 -6.12 3.76
CA ASP A 35 -5.14 -5.41 3.10
C ASP A 35 -5.62 -4.78 1.78
N LEU A 36 -6.40 -5.53 1.00
CA LEU A 36 -7.01 -5.08 -0.26
C LEU A 36 -8.01 -3.95 -0.03
N PHE A 37 -8.85 -4.06 1.00
CA PHE A 37 -9.84 -3.05 1.34
C PHE A 37 -9.17 -1.74 1.78
N HIS A 38 -8.23 -1.80 2.72
CA HIS A 38 -7.51 -0.61 3.17
C HIS A 38 -6.76 0.07 2.04
N TRP A 39 -6.15 -0.69 1.13
CA TRP A 39 -5.48 -0.10 -0.02
C TRP A 39 -6.46 0.44 -1.06
N GLY A 40 -7.54 -0.28 -1.36
CA GLY A 40 -8.58 0.16 -2.29
C GLY A 40 -9.26 1.46 -1.83
N MET A 41 -9.52 1.61 -0.53
CA MET A 41 -10.04 2.85 0.07
C MET A 41 -9.11 4.05 -0.12
N ARG A 42 -7.80 3.81 -0.25
CA ARG A 42 -6.82 4.86 -0.55
C ARG A 42 -6.80 5.24 -2.04
N LEU A 43 -7.27 4.36 -2.92
CA LEU A 43 -7.42 4.62 -4.35
C LEU A 43 -8.75 5.32 -4.67
N HIS A 44 -9.82 5.01 -3.92
CA HIS A 44 -11.12 5.62 -4.09
C HIS A 44 -11.91 5.61 -2.77
N ALA A 45 -12.53 6.74 -2.43
CA ALA A 45 -13.15 6.94 -1.11
C ALA A 45 -14.52 6.27 -0.92
N ASP A 46 -15.18 5.81 -1.99
CA ASP A 46 -16.46 5.10 -1.88
C ASP A 46 -16.26 3.66 -1.37
N ARG A 47 -16.68 3.44 -0.13
CA ARG A 47 -16.58 2.16 0.57
C ARG A 47 -17.33 1.02 -0.12
N GLU A 48 -18.55 1.26 -0.55
CA GLU A 48 -19.37 0.20 -1.17
C GLU A 48 -18.78 -0.14 -2.55
N PHE A 49 -18.36 0.88 -3.30
CA PHE A 49 -17.66 0.65 -4.58
C PHE A 49 -16.38 -0.19 -4.42
N VAL A 50 -15.54 0.09 -3.41
CA VAL A 50 -14.31 -0.68 -3.17
C VAL A 50 -14.65 -2.12 -2.77
N LYS A 51 -15.64 -2.32 -1.90
CA LYS A 51 -16.11 -3.66 -1.53
C LYS A 51 -16.61 -4.44 -2.75
N ASP A 52 -17.40 -3.81 -3.60
CA ASP A 52 -17.92 -4.42 -4.82
C ASP A 52 -16.78 -4.84 -5.75
N CYS A 53 -15.76 -3.98 -5.92
CA CYS A 53 -14.57 -4.31 -6.71
C CYS A 53 -13.82 -5.53 -6.14
N ILE A 54 -13.70 -5.64 -4.82
CA ILE A 54 -13.06 -6.79 -4.15
C ILE A 54 -13.91 -8.05 -4.29
N GLN A 55 -15.22 -7.97 -4.04
CA GLN A 55 -16.12 -9.11 -4.18
C GLN A 55 -16.07 -9.67 -5.59
N GLU A 56 -16.16 -8.80 -6.57
CA GLU A 56 -16.14 -9.13 -7.98
C GLU A 56 -14.77 -9.67 -8.44
N LEU A 57 -13.66 -9.22 -7.83
CA LEU A 57 -12.35 -9.84 -8.01
C LEU A 57 -12.39 -11.32 -7.60
N PHE A 58 -12.89 -11.62 -6.40
CA PHE A 58 -12.95 -13.01 -5.91
C PHE A 58 -14.00 -13.86 -6.63
N LEU A 59 -15.13 -13.27 -7.06
CA LEU A 59 -16.12 -13.94 -7.91
C LEU A 59 -15.52 -14.33 -9.27
N ASN A 60 -14.70 -13.46 -9.86
CA ASN A 60 -14.00 -13.77 -11.09
C ASN A 60 -12.98 -14.89 -10.92
N LEU A 61 -12.23 -14.88 -9.81
CA LEU A 61 -11.33 -15.99 -9.49
C LEU A 61 -12.14 -17.29 -9.39
N TRP A 62 -13.22 -17.29 -8.61
CA TRP A 62 -14.07 -18.47 -8.50
C TRP A 62 -14.54 -19.00 -9.86
N LYS A 63 -15.02 -18.13 -10.76
CA LYS A 63 -15.45 -18.51 -12.11
C LYS A 63 -14.30 -19.05 -12.99
N GLN A 64 -13.08 -18.56 -12.77
CA GLN A 64 -11.91 -18.86 -13.60
C GLN A 64 -10.99 -19.93 -13.00
N GLN A 65 -11.40 -20.63 -11.94
CA GLN A 65 -10.60 -21.63 -11.21
C GLN A 65 -9.81 -22.57 -12.13
N LYS A 66 -10.45 -23.12 -13.17
CA LYS A 66 -9.84 -24.09 -14.10
C LYS A 66 -8.87 -23.47 -15.11
N THR A 67 -8.98 -22.18 -15.36
CA THR A 67 -8.21 -21.45 -16.38
C THR A 67 -7.17 -20.50 -15.79
N VAL A 68 -7.22 -20.28 -14.48
CA VAL A 68 -6.34 -19.34 -13.80
C VAL A 68 -4.91 -19.87 -13.83
N ARG A 69 -3.98 -18.99 -14.21
CA ARG A 69 -2.57 -19.32 -14.32
C ARG A 69 -1.95 -19.47 -12.93
N SER A 70 -0.86 -20.23 -12.87
CA SER A 70 0.03 -20.14 -11.70
C SER A 70 0.58 -18.72 -11.64
N VAL A 71 0.66 -18.17 -10.44
CA VAL A 71 1.28 -16.87 -10.17
C VAL A 71 2.53 -17.10 -9.33
N GLU A 72 3.53 -16.24 -9.47
CA GLU A 72 4.73 -16.29 -8.61
C GLU A 72 4.45 -15.69 -7.23
N ASN A 73 3.56 -14.69 -7.17
CA ASN A 73 3.18 -14.05 -5.92
C ASN A 73 1.69 -13.70 -5.91
N VAL A 74 0.94 -14.41 -5.07
CA VAL A 74 -0.50 -14.26 -4.93
C VAL A 74 -0.87 -12.85 -4.46
N ARG A 75 -0.14 -12.29 -3.49
CA ARG A 75 -0.41 -10.95 -2.97
C ARG A 75 -0.30 -9.90 -4.08
N ALA A 76 0.84 -9.86 -4.78
CA ALA A 76 1.05 -8.91 -5.88
C ALA A 76 -0.04 -9.03 -6.93
N TYR A 77 -0.37 -10.27 -7.34
CA TYR A 77 -1.44 -10.53 -8.31
C TYR A 77 -2.79 -9.95 -7.87
N LEU A 78 -3.18 -10.13 -6.61
CA LEU A 78 -4.43 -9.60 -6.07
C LEU A 78 -4.47 -8.06 -6.09
N PHE A 79 -3.36 -7.40 -5.72
CA PHE A 79 -3.26 -5.93 -5.76
C PHE A 79 -3.32 -5.38 -7.19
N VAL A 80 -2.58 -5.98 -8.13
CA VAL A 80 -2.65 -5.62 -9.57
C VAL A 80 -4.09 -5.74 -10.08
N THR A 81 -4.74 -6.87 -9.78
CA THR A 81 -6.09 -7.17 -10.25
C THR A 81 -7.11 -6.21 -9.67
N LEU A 82 -7.01 -5.89 -8.37
CA LEU A 82 -7.90 -4.95 -7.72
C LEU A 82 -7.78 -3.54 -8.30
N LYS A 83 -6.56 -3.01 -8.45
CA LYS A 83 -6.38 -1.67 -9.03
C LYS A 83 -6.85 -1.59 -10.46
N SER A 84 -6.52 -2.61 -11.26
CA SER A 84 -7.03 -2.71 -12.64
C SER A 84 -8.56 -2.69 -12.67
N ARG A 85 -9.22 -3.37 -11.72
CA ARG A 85 -10.68 -3.36 -11.59
C ARG A 85 -11.21 -1.96 -11.22
N ILE A 86 -10.67 -1.36 -10.17
CA ILE A 86 -11.05 -0.02 -9.70
C ILE A 86 -10.93 0.99 -10.84
N LEU A 87 -9.77 1.06 -11.51
CA LEU A 87 -9.53 1.99 -12.61
C LEU A 87 -10.48 1.75 -13.79
N ARG A 88 -10.78 0.47 -14.11
CA ARG A 88 -11.72 0.11 -15.17
C ARG A 88 -13.16 0.51 -14.84
N GLU A 89 -13.61 0.30 -13.60
CA GLU A 89 -14.98 0.68 -13.22
C GLU A 89 -15.13 2.20 -13.10
N LEU A 90 -14.09 2.90 -12.65
CA LEU A 90 -14.04 4.38 -12.69
C LEU A 90 -14.09 4.89 -14.13
N SER A 91 -13.29 4.35 -15.04
CA SER A 91 -13.29 4.80 -16.44
C SER A 91 -14.63 4.56 -17.14
N LYS A 92 -15.33 3.46 -16.85
CA LYS A 92 -16.70 3.22 -17.33
C LYS A 92 -17.69 4.27 -16.81
N LYS A 93 -17.65 4.59 -15.51
CA LYS A 93 -18.51 5.63 -14.92
C LYS A 93 -18.27 6.99 -15.59
N HIS A 94 -16.99 7.34 -15.82
CA HIS A 94 -16.61 8.57 -16.53
C HIS A 94 -16.93 8.54 -18.03
N THR A 95 -17.01 7.39 -18.70
CA THR A 95 -17.36 7.34 -20.14
C THR A 95 -18.82 7.79 -20.40
N THR A 96 -19.67 7.83 -19.37
CA THR A 96 -21.01 8.42 -19.43
C THR A 96 -20.99 9.97 -19.47
N HIS A 97 -19.86 10.60 -19.14
CA HIS A 97 -19.62 12.04 -19.23
C HIS A 97 -18.25 12.29 -19.88
N GLN A 98 -18.23 12.56 -21.18
CA GLN A 98 -17.00 12.88 -21.94
C GLN A 98 -16.14 13.94 -21.23
N SER A 99 -15.00 13.53 -20.69
CA SER A 99 -13.78 14.35 -20.61
C SER A 99 -12.58 13.47 -20.24
N THR A 100 -11.64 13.37 -21.18
CA THR A 100 -10.19 13.11 -21.01
C THR A 100 -9.74 12.34 -19.76
N LEU A 101 -9.51 11.03 -19.93
CA LEU A 101 -8.83 10.15 -18.96
C LEU A 101 -7.31 10.40 -18.92
N SER A 102 -6.93 11.61 -18.54
CA SER A 102 -5.58 11.92 -18.09
C SER A 102 -5.72 12.72 -16.81
N GLU A 103 -5.18 12.21 -15.70
CA GLU A 103 -4.81 12.95 -14.47
C GLU A 103 -5.72 12.92 -13.22
N GLU A 104 -6.87 12.26 -13.17
CA GLU A 104 -7.54 12.03 -11.86
C GLU A 104 -7.12 10.71 -11.19
N TYR A 105 -5.83 10.60 -10.87
CA TYR A 105 -5.35 9.65 -9.85
C TYR A 105 -5.17 10.41 -8.53
N ALA A 106 -6.26 10.58 -7.79
CA ALA A 106 -6.22 11.13 -6.44
C ALA A 106 -6.08 9.99 -5.42
N PHE A 107 -4.88 9.44 -5.25
CA PHE A 107 -4.55 8.79 -3.98
C PHE A 107 -4.70 9.91 -2.94
N SER A 108 -5.51 9.74 -1.91
CA SER A 108 -5.65 10.74 -0.85
C SER A 108 -5.53 10.00 0.46
N VAL A 109 -4.45 10.27 1.19
CA VAL A 109 -4.13 9.54 2.42
C VAL A 109 -3.58 10.47 3.49
N GLU A 110 -4.21 10.42 4.66
CA GLU A 110 -3.59 10.57 5.97
C GLU A 110 -3.30 9.17 6.55
N PHE A 111 -2.01 8.86 6.76
CA PHE A 111 -1.55 7.76 7.57
C PHE A 111 -1.75 8.17 9.04
N ALA A 112 -2.64 7.46 9.73
CA ALA A 112 -2.73 7.41 11.18
C ALA A 112 -2.53 5.95 11.59
N ALA A 113 -1.53 5.64 12.41
CA ALA A 113 -1.44 4.34 13.04
C ALA A 113 -2.52 4.22 14.12
N ASP A 114 -3.11 3.03 14.22
CA ASP A 114 -3.68 2.57 15.47
C ASP A 114 -2.53 2.41 16.47
N VAL A 115 -2.19 3.49 17.17
CA VAL A 115 -1.27 3.45 18.30
C VAL A 115 -2.04 2.82 19.46
N GLN A 116 -2.12 1.49 19.49
CA GLN A 116 -2.35 0.79 20.76
C GLN A 116 -1.23 1.24 21.69
N LEU A 117 -1.58 1.72 22.88
CA LEU A 117 -0.68 2.26 23.92
C LEU A 117 0.66 1.49 23.98
N ILE A 118 1.64 1.97 23.22
CA ILE A 118 3.04 1.59 23.35
C ILE A 118 3.53 2.44 24.52
N GLU A 119 3.96 1.79 25.60
CA GLU A 119 4.33 2.41 26.89
C GLU A 119 5.57 3.34 26.79
N GLU A 120 6.19 3.45 25.61
CA GLU A 120 7.38 4.27 25.38
C GLU A 120 7.03 5.54 24.58
N GLU A 121 6.95 6.67 25.27
CA GLU A 121 6.73 8.01 24.72
C GLU A 121 7.64 8.32 23.51
N ASN A 122 8.88 7.83 23.54
CA ASN A 122 9.84 8.00 22.44
C ASN A 122 9.43 7.22 21.18
N GLU A 123 8.97 5.98 21.30
CA GLU A 123 8.54 5.19 20.14
C GLU A 123 7.29 5.79 19.50
N VAL A 124 6.31 6.19 20.30
CA VAL A 124 5.10 6.88 19.82
C VAL A 124 5.45 8.19 19.11
N PHE A 125 6.41 8.95 19.64
CA PHE A 125 6.87 10.19 19.02
C PHE A 125 7.58 9.94 17.68
N GLN A 126 8.42 8.91 17.56
CA GLN A 126 9.05 8.55 16.29
C GLN A 126 8.04 8.04 15.25
N ILE A 127 7.04 7.26 15.67
CA ILE A 127 5.94 6.79 14.81
C ILE A 127 5.15 7.98 14.26
N ARG A 128 4.75 8.92 15.11
CA ARG A 128 4.03 10.14 14.68
C ARG A 128 4.86 11.01 13.74
N LYS A 129 6.16 11.13 13.96
CA LYS A 129 7.07 11.84 13.04
C LYS A 129 7.15 11.16 11.68
N LEU A 130 7.25 9.83 11.67
CA LEU A 130 7.29 9.05 10.44
C LEU A 130 5.97 9.20 9.66
N GLU A 131 4.83 9.11 10.34
CA GLU A 131 3.50 9.36 9.76
C GLU A 131 3.40 10.75 9.15
N HIS A 132 3.81 11.77 9.89
CA HIS A 132 3.81 13.14 9.41
C HIS A 132 4.67 13.26 8.14
N GLY A 133 5.89 12.71 8.14
CA GLY A 133 6.78 12.71 6.98
C GLY A 133 6.18 12.00 5.76
N ILE A 134 5.53 10.85 5.97
CA ILE A 134 4.85 10.09 4.91
C ILE A 134 3.64 10.86 4.38
N ASN A 135 2.85 11.51 5.24
CA ASN A 135 1.66 12.29 4.85
C ASN A 135 1.98 13.49 3.96
N HIS A 136 3.20 14.02 4.03
CA HIS A 136 3.67 15.12 3.19
C HIS A 136 4.33 14.67 1.88
N LEU A 137 4.45 13.36 1.64
CA LEU A 137 4.95 12.87 0.36
C LEU A 137 3.92 13.09 -0.75
N PRO A 138 4.37 13.26 -2.01
CA PRO A 138 3.48 13.11 -3.14
C PRO A 138 2.79 11.74 -3.14
N GLU A 139 1.57 11.71 -3.63
CA GLU A 139 0.69 10.55 -3.61
C GLU A 139 1.29 9.26 -4.18
N ARG A 140 1.99 9.35 -5.33
CA ARG A 140 2.71 8.19 -5.88
C ARG A 140 3.87 7.70 -5.01
N GLN A 141 4.53 8.60 -4.28
CA GLN A 141 5.60 8.24 -3.35
C GLN A 141 5.01 7.53 -2.13
N LYS A 142 3.87 8.02 -1.58
CA LYS A 142 3.13 7.33 -0.52
C LYS A 142 2.71 5.93 -0.93
N GLU A 143 2.14 5.76 -2.13
CA GLU A 143 1.72 4.46 -2.66
C GLU A 143 2.91 3.49 -2.71
N LEU A 144 4.05 3.93 -3.25
CA LEU A 144 5.26 3.11 -3.31
C LEU A 144 5.77 2.69 -1.93
N ILE A 145 5.81 3.61 -0.97
CA ILE A 145 6.23 3.31 0.42
C ILE A 145 5.27 2.30 1.06
N TYR A 146 3.95 2.47 0.86
CA TYR A 146 2.96 1.53 1.35
C TYR A 146 3.16 0.13 0.77
N LEU A 147 3.27 0.00 -0.55
CA LEU A 147 3.46 -1.29 -1.22
C LEU A 147 4.78 -1.96 -0.82
N ARG A 148 5.86 -1.18 -0.66
CA ARG A 148 7.18 -1.72 -0.30
C ARG A 148 7.26 -2.18 1.15
N PHE A 149 6.82 -1.34 2.09
CA PHE A 149 7.10 -1.52 3.51
C PHE A 149 5.93 -2.10 4.30
N TYR A 150 4.68 -1.81 3.90
CA TYR A 150 3.50 -2.40 4.56
C TYR A 150 3.08 -3.71 3.90
N GLN A 151 3.17 -3.78 2.57
CA GLN A 151 2.78 -4.96 1.80
C GLN A 151 3.95 -5.89 1.44
N ASN A 152 5.19 -5.49 1.74
CA ASN A 152 6.42 -6.26 1.48
C ASN A 152 6.59 -6.70 0.02
N LEU A 153 6.09 -5.92 -0.93
CA LEU A 153 6.25 -6.24 -2.36
C LEU A 153 7.68 -5.94 -2.83
N SER A 154 8.16 -6.75 -3.77
CA SER A 154 9.43 -6.51 -4.47
C SER A 154 9.29 -5.32 -5.43
N PHE A 155 10.42 -4.74 -5.87
CA PHE A 155 10.37 -3.63 -6.84
C PHE A 155 9.74 -4.03 -8.17
N GLU A 156 9.89 -5.30 -8.57
CA GLU A 156 9.28 -5.84 -9.78
C GLU A 156 7.76 -5.94 -9.63
N GLN A 157 7.30 -6.47 -8.50
CA GLN A 157 5.87 -6.53 -8.18
C GLN A 157 5.23 -5.14 -8.06
N ILE A 158 5.95 -4.18 -7.47
CA ILE A 158 5.50 -2.79 -7.38
C ILE A 158 5.39 -2.17 -8.76
N ALA A 159 6.33 -2.46 -9.67
CA ALA A 159 6.29 -2.00 -11.06
C ALA A 159 4.99 -2.45 -11.74
N ASP A 160 4.60 -3.72 -11.54
CA ASP A 160 3.35 -4.26 -12.07
C ASP A 160 2.12 -3.59 -11.44
N VAL A 161 2.08 -3.46 -10.11
CA VAL A 161 0.97 -2.83 -9.38
C VAL A 161 0.83 -1.35 -9.73
N MET A 162 1.93 -0.64 -9.93
CA MET A 162 1.91 0.79 -10.25
C MET A 162 1.83 1.08 -11.76
N HIS A 163 1.90 0.05 -12.61
CA HIS A 163 2.04 0.19 -14.06
C HIS A 163 3.21 1.11 -14.46
N LEU A 164 4.37 0.89 -13.82
CA LEU A 164 5.61 1.65 -14.05
C LEU A 164 6.72 0.72 -14.54
N GLY A 165 7.73 1.27 -15.22
CA GLY A 165 8.96 0.51 -15.49
C GLY A 165 9.82 0.35 -14.24
N ARG A 166 10.60 -0.74 -14.13
CA ARG A 166 11.50 -1.00 -12.98
C ARG A 166 12.37 0.21 -12.64
N GLN A 167 13.02 0.82 -13.62
CA GLN A 167 13.83 2.02 -13.41
C GLN A 167 13.03 3.20 -12.81
N SER A 168 11.77 3.35 -13.22
CA SER A 168 10.89 4.38 -12.67
C SER A 168 10.55 4.12 -11.20
N VAL A 169 10.37 2.85 -10.81
CA VAL A 169 10.16 2.47 -9.40
C VAL A 169 11.41 2.79 -8.56
N TYR A 170 12.61 2.46 -9.04
CA TYR A 170 13.86 2.82 -8.35
C TYR A 170 14.03 4.33 -8.19
N ASN A 171 13.82 5.08 -9.28
CA ASN A 171 13.89 6.54 -9.26
C ASN A 171 12.83 7.14 -8.31
N LEU A 172 11.63 6.57 -8.30
CA LEU A 172 10.54 7.01 -7.42
C LEU A 172 10.87 6.71 -5.96
N LEU A 173 11.42 5.53 -5.64
CA LEU A 173 11.89 5.19 -4.29
C LEU A 173 12.99 6.16 -3.83
N GLN A 174 13.98 6.44 -4.67
CA GLN A 174 15.03 7.39 -4.35
C GLN A 174 14.44 8.77 -4.03
N LYS A 175 13.49 9.25 -4.84
CA LYS A 175 12.77 10.51 -4.59
C LYS A 175 11.95 10.46 -3.30
N SER A 176 11.29 9.34 -2.99
CA SER A 176 10.56 9.13 -1.73
C SER A 176 11.49 9.24 -0.52
N LEU A 177 12.66 8.58 -0.57
CA LEU A 177 13.63 8.61 0.53
C LEU A 177 14.25 10.01 0.72
N ILE A 178 14.54 10.73 -0.36
CA ILE A 178 15.03 12.11 -0.30
C ILE A 178 13.95 13.02 0.32
N SER A 179 12.70 12.88 -0.10
CA SER A 179 11.58 13.67 0.41
C SER A 179 11.31 13.38 1.89
N LEU A 180 11.35 12.10 2.29
CA LEU A 180 11.25 11.70 3.70
C LEU A 180 12.38 12.30 4.54
N ARG A 181 13.64 12.27 4.05
CA ARG A 181 14.78 12.86 4.76
C ARG A 181 14.63 14.37 4.91
N LYS A 182 14.14 15.07 3.88
CA LYS A 182 13.92 16.53 3.91
C LYS A 182 12.82 16.91 4.92
N ASN A 183 11.77 16.10 4.99
CA ASN A 183 10.64 16.31 5.89
C ASN A 183 10.88 15.69 7.28
N TRP A 184 12.04 15.06 7.51
CA TRP A 184 12.43 14.58 8.82
C TRP A 184 12.83 15.79 9.68
N PRO A 185 12.10 16.13 10.76
CA PRO A 185 12.51 17.22 11.61
C PRO A 185 13.88 16.87 12.20
N VAL A 186 14.91 17.61 11.81
CA VAL A 186 16.28 17.49 12.34
C VAL A 186 16.26 18.01 13.77
N SER A 187 15.71 17.23 14.69
CA SER A 187 15.68 17.54 16.12
C SER A 187 16.92 16.99 16.85
N CYS A 188 18.06 16.88 16.19
CA CYS A 188 19.32 16.46 16.83
C CYS A 188 20.44 17.50 16.75
N VAL A 189 20.41 18.45 15.80
CA VAL A 189 21.46 19.48 15.71
C VAL A 189 21.13 20.70 16.58
N ALA A 190 19.86 21.07 16.68
CA ALA A 190 19.45 22.22 17.49
C ALA A 190 19.67 22.02 19.00
N PHE A 191 19.50 20.78 19.51
CA PHE A 191 19.77 20.46 20.92
C PHE A 191 21.25 20.51 21.27
N LEU A 192 22.13 20.07 20.36
CA LEU A 192 23.58 20.15 20.56
C LEU A 192 24.07 21.61 20.53
N CYS A 193 23.53 22.45 19.63
CA CYS A 193 23.86 23.87 19.58
C CYS A 193 23.37 24.62 20.84
N TYR A 194 22.15 24.36 21.32
CA TYR A 194 21.64 24.99 22.55
C TYR A 194 22.40 24.52 23.81
N SER A 195 22.83 23.26 23.87
CA SER A 195 23.64 22.76 25.00
C SER A 195 25.05 23.37 25.04
N LEU A 196 25.62 23.73 23.88
CA LEU A 196 26.93 24.37 23.80
C LEU A 196 26.86 25.87 24.08
N GLU A 197 25.81 26.58 23.63
CA GLU A 197 25.59 27.99 24.01
C GLU A 197 25.34 28.15 25.51
N PHE A 198 24.60 27.23 26.13
CA PHE A 198 24.34 27.25 27.58
C PHE A 198 25.59 26.96 28.43
N MET A 199 26.55 26.20 27.90
CA MET A 199 27.84 25.91 28.57
C MET A 199 28.89 27.01 28.35
N VAL A 200 28.80 27.78 27.26
CA VAL A 200 29.75 28.87 26.94
C VAL A 200 29.34 30.21 27.56
N TYR A 201 28.04 30.48 27.74
CA TYR A 201 27.53 31.74 28.32
C TYR A 201 27.07 31.64 29.77
N GLY A 202 27.22 30.46 30.39
CA GLY A 202 26.87 30.21 31.78
C GLY A 202 28.07 29.94 32.67
N PHE A 203 28.92 30.95 32.91
CA PHE A 203 29.63 31.23 34.18
C PHE A 203 30.36 32.58 34.10
#